data_AF-X1E160-F1
#
_entry.id   AF-X1E160-F1
#
_cell.length_a   1.000
_cell.length_b   1.000
_cell.length_c   1.000
_cell.angle_alpha   90.00
_cell.angle_beta   90.00
_cell.angle_gamma   90.00
#
_symmetry.space_group_name_H-M   'P 1'
#
loop_
_entity.id
_entity.type
_entity.pdbx_description
1 polymer ?
#
loop_
_entity_poly.entity_id
_entity_poly.type
_entity_poly.pdbx_seq_one_letter_code
_entity_poly.pdbx_strand_id
1 'polypeptide(L)' 'PEGRRLFTDMSVRENLEMGAYASEAWKRKKETLEQVYQVFPALKERGGQLARTLSGGEQQMLA' A
#
# COMPACT_ATOMS: atom_id res chain seq x y z
N PRO A 1 -8.62 16.36 -10.38
CA PRO A 1 -9.27 15.61 -9.27
C PRO A 1 -8.70 14.19 -9.08
N GLU A 2 -7.38 14.02 -9.20
CA GLU A 2 -6.81 12.79 -9.80
C GLU A 2 -5.53 12.27 -9.11
N GLY A 3 -5.42 12.38 -7.79
CA GLY A 3 -4.12 12.29 -7.11
C GLY A 3 -3.65 10.93 -6.56
N ARG A 4 -4.46 9.86 -6.60
CA ARG A 4 -4.11 8.56 -6.01
C ARG A 4 -4.45 7.42 -6.95
N ARG A 5 -3.64 7.25 -8.00
CA ARG A 5 -3.73 6.04 -8.84
C ARG A 5 -2.90 4.95 -8.17
N LEU A 6 -3.58 3.85 -7.83
CA LEU A 6 -2.93 2.59 -7.52
C LEU A 6 -2.11 2.12 -8.71
N PHE A 7 -0.91 1.65 -8.45
CA PHE A 7 -0.10 0.92 -9.41
C PHE A 7 -0.65 -0.51 -9.49
N THR A 8 -1.60 -0.71 -10.40
CA THR A 8 -2.37 -1.96 -10.51
C THR A 8 -1.52 -3.19 -10.83
N ASP A 9 -0.38 -2.98 -11.49
CA ASP A 9 0.58 -4.03 -11.84
C ASP A 9 1.65 -4.27 -10.76
N MET A 10 1.59 -3.52 -9.66
CA MET A 10 2.41 -3.74 -8.47
C MET A 10 1.60 -4.48 -7.41
N SER A 11 2.29 -5.20 -6.54
CA SER A 11 1.69 -5.81 -5.36
C SER A 11 1.17 -4.75 -4.38
N VAL A 12 0.30 -5.18 -3.45
CA VAL A 12 -0.18 -4.34 -2.34
C VAL A 12 0.99 -3.73 -1.58
N ARG A 13 2.00 -4.55 -1.25
CA ARG A 13 3.18 -4.08 -0.53
C ARG A 13 3.96 -3.04 -1.32
N GLU A 14 4.20 -3.29 -2.61
CA GLU A 14 4.93 -2.36 -3.47
C GLU A 14 4.18 -1.02 -3.62
N ASN A 15 2.85 -1.04 -3.70
CA ASN A 15 2.03 0.18 -3.67
C ASN A 15 2.23 0.97 -2.36
N LEU A 16 2.23 0.29 -1.21
CA LEU A 16 2.48 0.93 0.09
C LEU A 16 3.89 1.51 0.19
N GLU A 17 4.89 0.80 -0.34
CA GLU A 17 6.27 1.28 -0.39
C GLU A 17 6.42 2.51 -1.30
N MET A 18 5.66 2.58 -2.40
CA MET A 18 5.58 3.78 -3.26
C MET A 18 4.86 4.95 -2.58
N GLY A 19 3.85 4.70 -1.74
CA GLY A 19 3.22 5.75 -0.92
C GLY A 19 4.15 6.31 0.17
N ALA A 20 5.11 5.50 0.64
CA ALA A 20 6.10 5.87 1.64
C ALA A 20 7.34 6.60 1.06
N TYR A 21 7.30 7.06 -0.19
CA TYR A 21 8.45 7.68 -0.89
C TYR A 21 8.84 9.08 -0.38
N ALA A 22 8.14 9.64 0.61
CA ALA A 22 8.64 10.83 1.30
C ALA A 22 10.00 10.51 1.94
N SER A 23 11.01 11.35 1.72
CA SER A 23 12.42 11.11 2.03
C SER A 23 12.70 10.58 3.45
N GLU A 24 11.97 11.06 4.45
CA GLU A 24 12.07 10.61 5.84
C GLU A 24 11.36 9.27 6.12
N ALA A 25 10.27 8.99 5.40
CA ALA A 25 9.51 7.75 5.53
C ALA A 25 10.24 6.57 4.86
N TRP A 26 10.97 6.82 3.77
CA TRP A 26 11.79 5.77 3.12
C TRP A 26 12.87 5.20 4.06
N LYS A 27 13.53 6.06 4.85
CA LYS A 27 14.53 5.63 5.86
C LYS A 27 13.91 4.77 6.97
N ARG A 28 12.62 4.97 7.25
CA ARG A 28 11.84 4.21 8.25
C ARG A 28 10.79 3.31 7.60
N LYS A 29 10.99 2.89 6.34
CA LYS A 29 9.96 2.19 5.56
C LYS A 29 9.36 1.00 6.29
N LYS A 30 10.18 0.24 7.02
CA LYS A 30 9.73 -0.94 7.76
C LYS A 30 8.79 -0.57 8.91
N GLU A 31 9.11 0.49 9.64
CA GLU A 31 8.28 1.02 10.74
C GLU A 31 6.96 1.58 10.20
N THR A 32 7.02 2.37 9.13
CA THR A 32 5.83 2.91 8.46
C THR A 32 4.94 1.80 7.92
N LEU A 33 5.51 0.77 7.29
CA LEU A 33 4.76 -0.37 6.78
C LEU A 33 4.08 -1.14 7.93
N GLU A 34 4.78 -1.32 9.06
CA GLU A 34 4.20 -2.00 10.22
C GLU A 34 3.06 -1.18 10.84
N GLN A 35 3.19 0.15 10.92
CA GLN A 35 2.10 1.03 11.35
C GLN A 35 0.88 0.93 10.44
N VAL A 36 1.09 0.91 9.11
CA VAL A 36 0.01 0.71 8.15
C VAL A 36 -0.67 -0.65 8.37
N TYR A 37 0.09 -1.71 8.60
CA TYR A 37 -0.46 -3.03 8.86
C TYR A 37 -1.16 -3.17 10.20
N GLN A 38 -0.81 -2.36 11.20
CA GLN A 38 -1.57 -2.28 12.45
C GLN A 38 -2.96 -1.67 12.24
N VAL A 39 -3.08 -0.70 11.34
CA VAL A 39 -4.36 -0.05 11.00
C VAL A 39 -5.17 -0.90 10.02
N PHE A 40 -4.50 -1.48 9.02
CA PHE A 40 -5.10 -2.27 7.94
C PHE A 40 -4.47 -3.67 7.86
N PRO A 41 -4.77 -4.57 8.81
CA PRO A 41 -4.19 -5.91 8.86
C PRO A 41 -4.49 -6.74 7.59
N ALA A 42 -5.64 -6.50 6.94
CA ALA A 42 -5.99 -7.13 5.67
C ALA A 42 -4.98 -6.85 4.54
N LEU A 43 -4.30 -5.70 4.56
CA LEU A 43 -3.24 -5.38 3.58
C LEU A 43 -1.98 -6.21 3.82
N LYS A 44 -1.70 -6.60 5.08
CA LYS A 44 -0.56 -7.47 5.45
C LYS A 44 -0.76 -8.87 4.91
N GLU A 45 -1.97 -9.43 5.10
CA GLU A 45 -2.34 -10.76 4.59
C GLU A 45 -2.24 -10.83 3.06
N ARG A 46 -2.46 -9.70 2.39
CA ARG A 46 -2.50 -9.58 0.92
C ARG A 46 -1.26 -8.91 0.34
N GLY A 47 -0.19 -8.76 1.12
CA GLY A 47 0.99 -7.99 0.72
C GLY A 47 1.60 -8.41 -0.62
N GLY A 48 1.53 -9.70 -0.96
CA GLY A 48 2.04 -10.26 -2.22
C GLY A 48 1.03 -10.28 -3.38
N GLN A 49 -0.23 -9.90 -3.14
CA GLN A 49 -1.28 -9.89 -4.16
C GLN A 49 -1.14 -8.66 -5.05
N LEU A 50 -1.40 -8.79 -6.36
CA LEU A 50 -1.42 -7.65 -7.28
C LEU A 50 -2.62 -6.74 -6.99
N ALA A 51 -2.41 -5.42 -6.99
CA ALA A 51 -3.46 -4.45 -6.70
C ALA A 51 -4.66 -4.52 -7.67
N ARG A 52 -4.43 -4.93 -8.94
CA ARG A 52 -5.52 -5.17 -9.92
C ARG A 52 -6.49 -6.28 -9.54
N THR A 53 -6.12 -7.17 -8.61
CA THR A 53 -6.94 -8.32 -8.21
C THR A 53 -7.74 -8.06 -6.93
N LEU A 54 -7.57 -6.88 -6.34
CA LEU A 54 -8.36 -6.42 -5.20
C LEU A 54 -9.75 -5.96 -5.65
N SER A 55 -10.74 -6.12 -4.78
CA SER A 55 -12.07 -5.53 -4.96
C SER A 55 -11.99 -3.99 -4.85
N GLY A 56 -13.02 -3.28 -5.32
CA GLY A 56 -13.03 -1.81 -5.28
C GLY A 56 -12.91 -1.21 -3.86
N GLY A 57 -13.49 -1.85 -2.85
CA GLY A 57 -13.34 -1.44 -1.45
C GLY A 57 -11.92 -1.68 -0.92
N GLU A 58 -11.28 -2.77 -1.34
CA GLU A 58 -9.88 -3.07 -0.99
C GLU A 58 -8.90 -2.14 -1.70
N GLN A 59 -9.19 -1.77 -2.94
CA GLN A 59 -8.45 -0.74 -3.66
C GLN A 59 -8.57 0.60 -2.93
N GLN A 60 -9.75 0.99 -2.44
CA GLN A 60 -9.89 2.21 -1.62
C GLN A 60 -9.08 2.17 -0.33
N MET A 61 -8.90 1.01 0.30
CA MET A 61 -8.03 0.89 1.48
C MET A 61 -6.54 1.08 1.15
N LEU A 62 -6.13 0.75 -0.08
CA LEU A 62 -4.75 0.85 -0.54
C LEU A 62 -4.41 2.23 -1.15
N ALA A 63 -5.41 2.97 -1.65
CA ALA A 63 -5.26 4.22 -2.41
C ALA A 63 -4.95 5.45 -1.53
#